data_AF-A0A372RSZ7-F1
#
_entry.id   AF-A0A372RSZ7-F1
#
_cell.length_a   1.000
_cell.length_b   1.000
_cell.length_c   1.000
_cell.angle_alpha   90.00
_cell.angle_beta   90.00
_cell.angle_gamma   90.00
#
_symmetry.space_group_name_H-M   'P 1'
#
loop_
_entity.id
_entity.type
_entity.pdbx_description
1 polymer ?
#
loop_
_entity_poly.entity_id
_entity_poly.type
_entity_poly.pdbx_seq_one_letter_code
_entity_poly.pdbx_strand_id
1 'polypeptide(L)'
;MAYEEVLFPVVFTGKKKYYGIPHESKPNFNKKPFIQEVEIVKRDHSTLFHKIGKHIIDESMRLENSCTMHQIIKDILRGSVKDISQTDLNDLIKTAVWKLDKDNKSVQHFMSRMWDRHTREEADAKQLIKKGLTPEPYLYEIPEPGEWFEFVIVKNDLSQKVGDKMEYPKVARQLGKKIDISYYLNSVVSFCACFINYEDIYQLLPEAVLKALKKLKDANKAKHNGVSGDNKDAGVADEDDLDEEDEDEIDEDEVVKIRDALAQKSAEKWVRGYIKELHTGPKKNHAIISYL
;
A
#
# COMPACT_ATOMS: atom_id res chain seq x y z
N MET A 1 9.84 1.05 37.56
CA MET A 1 9.60 0.22 36.36
C MET A 1 8.96 -1.08 36.84
N ALA A 2 7.82 -1.45 36.28
CA ALA A 2 7.17 -2.74 36.56
C ALA A 2 7.28 -3.61 35.31
N TYR A 3 7.41 -4.91 35.49
CA TYR A 3 7.37 -5.87 34.39
C TYR A 3 5.92 -6.04 33.93
N GLU A 4 5.68 -5.92 32.62
CA GLU A 4 4.35 -6.12 32.01
C GLU A 4 4.34 -7.43 31.20
N GLU A 5 5.09 -7.49 30.10
CA GLU A 5 5.15 -8.64 29.21
C GLU A 5 6.44 -8.70 28.38
N VAL A 6 6.69 -9.86 27.76
CA VAL A 6 7.73 -10.10 26.75
C VAL A 6 7.07 -10.63 25.49
N LEU A 7 7.42 -10.09 24.33
CA LEU A 7 6.94 -10.61 23.04
C LEU A 7 7.91 -11.66 22.48
N PHE A 8 7.44 -12.89 22.27
CA PHE A 8 8.23 -13.92 21.59
C PHE A 8 7.35 -15.01 20.93
N PRO A 9 7.56 -15.35 19.65
CA PRO A 9 8.37 -14.63 18.67
C PRO A 9 7.83 -13.22 18.42
N VAL A 10 8.66 -12.35 17.84
CA VAL A 10 8.32 -10.97 17.51
C VAL A 10 8.88 -10.61 16.13
N VAL A 11 8.12 -9.85 15.36
CA VAL A 11 8.52 -9.33 14.05
C VAL A 11 8.31 -7.83 14.01
N PHE A 12 9.35 -7.10 13.60
CA PHE A 12 9.33 -5.66 13.40
C PHE A 12 9.18 -5.36 11.90
N THR A 13 8.27 -4.47 11.56
CA THR A 13 8.01 -4.06 10.16
C THR A 13 8.24 -2.57 9.92
N GLY A 14 8.69 -1.86 10.97
CA GLY A 14 9.07 -0.45 10.90
C GLY A 14 9.00 0.21 12.27
N LYS A 15 9.30 1.51 12.32
CA LYS A 15 9.23 2.30 13.55
C LYS A 15 7.84 2.22 14.17
N LYS A 16 7.77 1.78 15.43
CA LYS A 16 6.53 1.52 16.20
C LYS A 16 5.59 0.46 15.60
N LYS A 17 6.01 -0.24 14.54
CA LYS A 17 5.21 -1.27 13.86
C LYS A 17 5.79 -2.64 14.14
N TYR A 18 5.08 -3.44 14.91
CA TYR A 18 5.52 -4.78 15.27
C TYR A 18 4.35 -5.64 15.68
N TYR A 19 4.57 -6.95 15.71
CA TYR A 19 3.65 -7.90 16.27
C TYR A 19 4.41 -9.07 16.89
N GLY A 20 3.81 -9.71 17.89
CA GLY A 20 4.43 -10.84 18.58
C GLY A 20 3.48 -11.49 19.56
N ILE A 21 3.85 -12.67 20.06
CA ILE A 21 3.04 -13.36 21.08
C ILE A 21 3.41 -12.83 22.46
N PRO A 22 2.46 -12.26 23.23
CA PRO A 22 2.75 -11.76 24.55
C PRO A 22 2.91 -12.87 25.59
N HIS A 23 3.92 -12.73 26.43
CA HIS A 23 4.20 -13.58 27.58
C HIS A 23 4.29 -12.70 28.83
N GLU A 24 3.32 -12.86 29.73
CA GLU A 24 3.29 -12.14 31.00
C GLU A 24 4.20 -12.89 32.00
N SER A 25 3.66 -13.76 32.86
CA SER A 25 4.49 -14.45 33.87
C SER A 25 5.11 -15.77 33.43
N LYS A 26 4.53 -16.44 32.41
CA LYS A 26 4.99 -17.75 31.91
C LYS A 26 4.92 -17.78 30.38
N PRO A 27 5.83 -18.49 29.70
CA PRO A 27 5.73 -18.71 28.26
C PRO A 27 4.38 -19.31 27.88
N ASN A 28 3.68 -18.68 26.93
CA ASN A 28 2.38 -19.14 26.44
C ASN A 28 2.22 -18.79 24.95
N PHE A 29 2.50 -19.78 24.10
CA PHE A 29 2.43 -19.65 22.64
C PHE A 29 1.02 -19.78 22.07
N ASN A 30 0.00 -20.03 22.91
CA ASN A 30 -1.38 -20.16 22.49
C ASN A 30 -2.16 -18.83 22.56
N LYS A 31 -1.50 -17.73 22.96
CA LYS A 31 -2.11 -16.39 22.96
C LYS A 31 -2.19 -15.83 21.54
N LYS A 32 -3.21 -15.01 21.30
CA LYS A 32 -3.32 -14.25 20.05
C LYS A 32 -2.14 -13.27 19.94
N PRO A 33 -1.57 -13.08 18.74
CA PRO A 33 -0.53 -12.08 18.54
C PRO A 33 -1.02 -10.68 18.93
N PHE A 34 -0.19 -9.98 19.70
CA PHE A 34 -0.29 -8.53 19.86
C PHE A 34 0.17 -7.86 18.57
N ILE A 35 -0.56 -6.86 18.08
CA ILE A 35 -0.27 -6.16 16.82
C ILE A 35 -0.29 -4.65 17.08
N GLN A 36 0.87 -4.02 16.93
CA GLN A 36 1.06 -2.59 17.10
C GLN A 36 1.26 -1.91 15.74
N GLU A 37 0.35 -1.02 15.36
CA GLU A 37 0.43 -0.10 14.20
C GLU A 37 0.76 -0.73 12.82
N VAL A 38 0.72 -2.07 12.70
CA VAL A 38 0.89 -2.78 11.43
C VAL A 38 -0.30 -2.49 10.51
N GLU A 39 -0.06 -2.34 9.21
CA GLU A 39 -1.10 -1.90 8.24
C GLU A 39 -2.37 -2.77 8.25
N ILE A 40 -2.27 -4.03 8.66
CA ILE A 40 -3.42 -4.94 8.81
C ILE A 40 -4.50 -4.44 9.79
N VAL A 41 -4.18 -3.55 10.73
CA VAL A 41 -5.18 -3.02 11.68
C VAL A 41 -6.06 -1.92 11.05
N LYS A 42 -5.70 -1.42 9.85
CA LYS A 42 -6.40 -0.33 9.19
C LYS A 42 -7.57 -0.83 8.33
N ARG A 43 -8.73 -0.21 8.46
CA ARG A 43 -9.99 -0.63 7.79
C ARG A 43 -10.06 -0.33 6.29
N ASP A 44 -9.21 0.53 5.76
CA ASP A 44 -9.29 1.02 4.38
C ASP A 44 -8.69 0.04 3.36
N HIS A 45 -8.16 -1.10 3.79
CA HIS A 45 -7.65 -2.16 2.93
C HIS A 45 -8.74 -3.14 2.49
N SER A 46 -8.49 -3.93 1.44
CA SER A 46 -9.45 -4.94 0.98
C SER A 46 -9.46 -6.17 1.88
N THR A 47 -10.51 -6.98 1.81
CA THR A 47 -10.57 -8.28 2.51
C THR A 47 -9.36 -9.17 2.17
N LEU A 48 -8.94 -9.22 0.90
CA LEU A 48 -7.74 -9.93 0.45
C LEU A 48 -6.48 -9.47 1.18
N PHE A 49 -6.28 -8.17 1.33
CA PHE A 49 -5.11 -7.62 2.02
C PHE A 49 -5.07 -8.12 3.48
N HIS A 50 -6.21 -8.09 4.16
CA HIS A 50 -6.33 -8.62 5.52
C HIS A 50 -6.11 -10.13 5.59
N LYS A 51 -6.63 -10.91 4.63
CA LYS A 51 -6.40 -12.36 4.56
C LYS A 51 -4.92 -12.68 4.40
N ILE A 52 -4.23 -12.01 3.45
CA ILE A 52 -2.79 -12.18 3.22
C ILE A 52 -2.01 -11.80 4.47
N GLY A 53 -2.27 -10.62 5.04
CA GLY A 53 -1.58 -10.16 6.24
C GLY A 53 -1.79 -11.06 7.44
N LYS A 54 -3.02 -11.54 7.65
CA LYS A 54 -3.33 -12.45 8.75
C LYS A 54 -2.61 -13.78 8.56
N HIS A 55 -2.59 -14.31 7.34
CA HIS A 55 -1.89 -15.55 7.04
C HIS A 55 -0.37 -15.41 7.28
N ILE A 56 0.23 -14.27 6.91
CA ILE A 56 1.66 -14.00 7.19
C ILE A 56 1.92 -13.99 8.69
N ILE A 57 1.09 -13.29 9.47
CA ILE A 57 1.22 -13.21 10.93
C ILE A 57 1.01 -14.58 11.58
N ASP A 58 -0.04 -15.29 11.20
CA ASP A 58 -0.37 -16.60 11.78
C ASP A 58 0.76 -17.61 11.50
N GLU A 59 1.30 -17.64 10.27
CA GLU A 59 2.37 -18.58 9.89
C GLU A 59 3.71 -18.23 10.54
N SER A 60 4.07 -16.93 10.61
CA SER A 60 5.33 -16.50 11.23
C SER A 60 5.39 -16.72 12.74
N MET A 61 4.23 -16.76 13.40
CA MET A 61 4.09 -16.92 14.84
C MET A 61 3.93 -18.39 15.27
N ARG A 62 3.96 -19.36 14.35
CA ARG A 62 3.86 -20.79 14.70
C ARG A 62 5.09 -21.24 15.50
N LEU A 63 4.87 -22.05 16.52
CA LEU A 63 5.92 -22.58 17.40
C LEU A 63 7.01 -23.35 16.63
N GLU A 64 6.58 -24.18 15.67
CA GLU A 64 7.46 -25.05 14.88
C GLU A 64 7.89 -24.39 13.55
N ASN A 65 7.76 -23.07 13.44
CA ASN A 65 8.15 -22.36 12.24
C ASN A 65 9.68 -22.36 12.06
N SER A 66 10.16 -23.05 11.03
CA SER A 66 11.55 -23.00 10.57
C SER A 66 11.74 -22.13 9.32
N CYS A 67 10.67 -21.56 8.78
CA CYS A 67 10.70 -20.75 7.56
C CYS A 67 11.10 -19.31 7.87
N THR A 68 11.86 -18.70 6.95
CA THR A 68 12.13 -17.26 7.02
C THR A 68 10.91 -16.45 6.61
N MET A 69 10.87 -15.16 6.99
CA MET A 69 9.82 -14.25 6.53
C MET A 69 9.72 -14.20 5.00
N HIS A 70 10.86 -14.24 4.30
CA HIS A 70 10.89 -14.36 2.85
C HIS A 70 10.12 -15.57 2.33
N GLN A 71 10.38 -16.75 2.88
CA GLN A 71 9.78 -18.01 2.44
C GLN A 71 8.27 -17.99 2.67
N ILE A 72 7.84 -17.54 3.85
CA ILE A 72 6.43 -17.37 4.21
C ILE A 72 5.73 -16.45 3.21
N ILE A 73 6.30 -15.26 2.94
CA ILE A 73 5.72 -14.30 2.00
C ILE A 73 5.67 -14.86 0.58
N LYS A 74 6.74 -15.52 0.14
CA LYS A 74 6.80 -16.16 -1.18
C LYS A 74 5.70 -17.20 -1.34
N ASP A 75 5.49 -18.05 -0.34
CA ASP A 75 4.51 -19.12 -0.38
C ASP A 75 3.07 -18.59 -0.31
N ILE A 76 2.80 -17.62 0.57
CA ILE A 76 1.49 -17.00 0.71
C ILE A 76 1.12 -16.20 -0.54
N LEU A 77 2.04 -15.42 -1.12
CA LEU A 77 1.79 -14.69 -2.36
C LEU A 77 1.53 -15.66 -3.52
N ARG A 78 2.27 -16.78 -3.59
CA ARG A 78 2.05 -17.82 -4.60
C ARG A 78 0.66 -18.42 -4.52
N GLY A 79 0.17 -18.75 -3.32
CA GLY A 79 -1.21 -19.20 -3.11
C GLY A 79 -2.22 -18.13 -3.49
N SER A 80 -2.06 -16.94 -2.92
CA SER A 80 -3.02 -15.83 -3.07
C SER A 80 -3.19 -15.35 -4.51
N VAL A 81 -2.11 -15.30 -5.32
CA VAL A 81 -2.19 -14.90 -6.73
C VAL A 81 -2.87 -15.98 -7.59
N LYS A 82 -2.73 -17.25 -7.24
CA LYS A 82 -3.48 -18.33 -7.92
C LYS A 82 -4.95 -18.24 -7.56
N ASP A 83 -5.24 -18.12 -6.27
CA ASP A 83 -6.61 -18.07 -5.78
C ASP A 83 -7.34 -16.86 -6.32
N ILE A 84 -6.73 -15.65 -6.31
CA ILE A 84 -7.38 -14.41 -6.76
C ILE A 84 -7.84 -14.46 -8.22
N SER A 85 -7.14 -15.23 -9.07
CA SER A 85 -7.54 -15.43 -10.47
C SER A 85 -8.83 -16.25 -10.61
N GLN A 86 -9.20 -16.98 -9.54
CA GLN A 86 -10.38 -17.84 -9.44
C GLN A 86 -11.39 -17.34 -8.38
N THR A 87 -11.09 -16.23 -7.70
CA THR A 87 -11.74 -15.82 -6.44
C THR A 87 -13.09 -15.12 -6.61
N ASP A 88 -13.91 -15.26 -5.57
CA ASP A 88 -15.14 -14.56 -5.30
C ASP A 88 -14.91 -13.04 -5.08
N LEU A 89 -15.74 -12.21 -5.72
CA LEU A 89 -15.70 -10.74 -5.63
C LEU A 89 -15.73 -10.21 -4.19
N ASN A 90 -16.26 -11.01 -3.25
CA ASN A 90 -16.27 -10.71 -1.81
C ASN A 90 -14.87 -10.41 -1.22
N ASP A 91 -13.83 -11.06 -1.71
CA ASP A 91 -12.46 -10.86 -1.18
C ASP A 91 -11.84 -9.54 -1.64
N LEU A 92 -12.47 -8.86 -2.60
CA LEU A 92 -11.98 -7.62 -3.20
C LEU A 92 -12.77 -6.41 -2.71
N ILE A 93 -13.76 -6.61 -1.85
CA ILE A 93 -14.54 -5.53 -1.27
C ILE A 93 -13.65 -4.64 -0.40
N LYS A 94 -13.86 -3.33 -0.55
CA LYS A 94 -13.31 -2.27 0.29
C LYS A 94 -14.47 -1.44 0.83
N THR A 95 -14.24 -0.78 1.95
CA THR A 95 -15.23 0.10 2.57
C THR A 95 -14.74 1.53 2.61
N ALA A 96 -15.64 2.49 2.40
CA ALA A 96 -15.36 3.91 2.59
C ALA A 96 -16.54 4.60 3.26
N VAL A 97 -16.28 5.78 3.83
CA VAL A 97 -17.30 6.70 4.32
C VAL A 97 -17.36 7.88 3.39
N TRP A 98 -18.56 8.26 2.96
CA TRP A 98 -18.78 9.51 2.24
C TRP A 98 -19.06 10.64 3.23
N LYS A 99 -18.31 11.73 3.16
CA LYS A 99 -18.55 12.95 3.95
C LYS A 99 -18.35 14.18 3.09
N LEU A 100 -19.28 15.13 3.13
CA LEU A 100 -19.24 16.34 2.28
C LEU A 100 -18.09 17.28 2.61
N ASP A 101 -17.67 17.33 3.88
CA ASP A 101 -16.61 18.21 4.39
C ASP A 101 -15.19 17.68 4.15
N LYS A 102 -15.05 16.47 3.61
CA LYS A 102 -13.75 15.82 3.36
C LYS A 102 -13.37 15.87 1.88
N ASP A 103 -12.15 16.32 1.60
CA ASP A 103 -11.54 16.33 0.26
C ASP A 103 -11.03 14.93 -0.18
N ASN A 104 -11.87 13.90 -0.05
CA ASN A 104 -11.58 12.61 -0.65
C ASN A 104 -12.05 12.63 -2.11
N LYS A 105 -11.24 13.20 -3.00
CA LYS A 105 -11.56 13.37 -4.43
C LYS A 105 -12.05 12.09 -5.10
N SER A 106 -11.50 10.93 -4.73
CA SER A 106 -11.91 9.64 -5.28
C SER A 106 -13.35 9.28 -4.89
N VAL A 107 -13.68 9.39 -3.60
CA VAL A 107 -15.01 9.08 -3.09
C VAL A 107 -16.03 10.13 -3.55
N GLN A 108 -15.68 11.42 -3.54
CA GLN A 108 -16.57 12.48 -4.03
C GLN A 108 -16.92 12.27 -5.50
N HIS A 109 -15.92 11.96 -6.33
CA HIS A 109 -16.15 11.72 -7.75
C HIS A 109 -16.99 10.46 -7.99
N PHE A 110 -16.70 9.38 -7.25
CA PHE A 110 -17.52 8.17 -7.28
C PHE A 110 -18.98 8.48 -6.93
N MET A 111 -19.23 9.16 -5.81
CA MET A 111 -20.57 9.50 -5.35
C MET A 111 -21.31 10.38 -6.36
N SER A 112 -20.66 11.41 -6.91
CA SER A 112 -21.26 12.24 -7.96
C SER A 112 -21.71 11.40 -9.16
N ARG A 113 -20.91 10.41 -9.59
CA ARG A 113 -21.29 9.50 -10.68
C ARG A 113 -22.44 8.58 -10.30
N MET A 114 -22.51 8.11 -9.05
CA MET A 114 -23.61 7.27 -8.59
C MET A 114 -24.92 8.07 -8.56
N TRP A 115 -24.89 9.30 -8.06
CA TRP A 115 -26.03 10.23 -8.09
C TRP A 115 -26.53 10.50 -9.51
N ASP A 116 -25.64 10.75 -10.47
CA ASP A 116 -26.02 10.98 -11.86
C ASP A 116 -26.71 9.74 -12.49
N ARG A 117 -26.26 8.54 -12.13
CA ARG A 117 -26.85 7.28 -12.60
C ARG A 117 -28.22 7.04 -11.96
N HIS A 118 -28.31 7.21 -10.65
CA HIS A 118 -29.57 7.08 -9.91
C HIS A 118 -30.63 8.07 -10.43
N THR A 119 -30.26 9.32 -10.66
CA THR A 119 -31.16 10.35 -11.21
C THR A 119 -31.73 9.96 -12.58
N ARG A 120 -30.93 9.30 -13.43
CA ARG A 120 -31.41 8.76 -14.71
C ARG A 120 -32.37 7.59 -14.51
N GLU A 121 -32.05 6.66 -13.63
CA GLU A 121 -32.94 5.53 -13.29
C GLU A 121 -34.29 6.02 -12.76
N GLU A 122 -34.30 7.03 -11.90
CA GLU A 122 -35.54 7.65 -11.43
C GLU A 122 -36.36 8.28 -12.57
N ALA A 123 -35.70 8.97 -13.50
CA ALA A 123 -36.37 9.61 -14.63
C ALA A 123 -37.01 8.56 -15.55
N ASP A 124 -36.30 7.46 -15.84
CA ASP A 124 -36.80 6.36 -16.65
C ASP A 124 -37.94 5.62 -15.94
N ALA A 125 -37.82 5.38 -14.64
CA ALA A 125 -38.88 4.78 -13.83
C ALA A 125 -40.16 5.64 -13.84
N LYS A 126 -40.02 6.97 -13.67
CA LYS A 126 -41.14 7.92 -13.79
C LYS A 126 -41.81 7.84 -15.17
N GLN A 127 -41.05 7.61 -16.25
CA GLN A 127 -41.63 7.44 -17.59
C GLN A 127 -42.36 6.10 -17.77
N LEU A 128 -41.83 5.00 -17.21
CA LEU A 128 -42.48 3.69 -17.25
C LEU A 128 -43.81 3.70 -16.50
N ILE A 129 -43.85 4.31 -15.31
CA ILE A 129 -45.08 4.44 -14.52
C ILE A 129 -46.15 5.21 -15.30
N LYS A 130 -45.79 6.29 -15.99
CA LYS A 130 -46.73 7.05 -16.85
C LYS A 130 -47.30 6.20 -18.00
N LYS A 131 -46.58 5.18 -18.46
CA LYS A 131 -47.02 4.23 -19.49
C LYS A 131 -47.79 3.03 -18.90
N GLY A 132 -48.02 3.00 -17.58
CA GLY A 132 -48.67 1.87 -16.89
C GLY A 132 -47.77 0.63 -16.74
N LEU A 133 -46.46 0.78 -16.90
CA LEU A 133 -45.49 -0.31 -16.73
C LEU A 133 -44.85 -0.26 -15.35
N THR A 134 -44.49 -1.43 -14.81
CA THR A 134 -43.77 -1.54 -13.54
C THR A 134 -42.27 -1.31 -13.77
N PRO A 135 -41.65 -0.32 -13.10
CA PRO A 135 -40.20 -0.11 -13.22
C PRO A 135 -39.42 -1.18 -12.46
N GLU A 136 -38.21 -1.48 -12.94
CA GLU A 136 -37.27 -2.34 -12.24
C GLU A 136 -36.71 -1.64 -10.98
N PRO A 137 -36.29 -2.40 -9.95
CA PRO A 137 -35.60 -1.82 -8.80
C PRO A 137 -34.33 -1.07 -9.20
N TYR A 138 -34.04 0.04 -8.52
CA TYR A 138 -32.84 0.83 -8.77
C TYR A 138 -31.57 0.02 -8.52
N LEU A 139 -30.61 0.18 -9.43
CA LEU A 139 -29.34 -0.52 -9.37
C LEU A 139 -28.33 0.23 -8.51
N TYR A 140 -28.40 1.56 -8.51
CA TYR A 140 -27.52 2.44 -7.73
C TYR A 140 -28.26 3.00 -6.52
N GLU A 141 -28.10 2.32 -5.37
CA GLU A 141 -28.57 2.81 -4.08
C GLU A 141 -27.56 3.81 -3.52
N ILE A 142 -28.01 5.00 -3.14
CA ILE A 142 -27.14 6.08 -2.67
C ILE A 142 -27.08 6.07 -1.14
N PRO A 143 -25.90 5.88 -0.52
CA PRO A 143 -25.74 5.95 0.93
C PRO A 143 -25.91 7.39 1.45
N GLU A 144 -26.34 7.50 2.71
CA GLU A 144 -26.41 8.78 3.39
C GLU A 144 -25.00 9.35 3.70
N PRO A 145 -24.83 10.69 3.76
CA PRO A 145 -23.59 11.27 4.25
C PRO A 145 -23.24 10.76 5.65
N GLY A 146 -22.04 10.21 5.81
CA GLY A 146 -21.54 9.61 7.05
C GLY A 146 -21.75 8.10 7.12
N GLU A 147 -22.55 7.50 6.23
CA GLU A 147 -22.73 6.07 6.12
C GLU A 147 -21.52 5.39 5.47
N TRP A 148 -21.28 4.15 5.89
CA TRP A 148 -20.29 3.28 5.26
C TRP A 148 -20.89 2.63 4.03
N PHE A 149 -20.15 2.61 2.94
CA PHE A 149 -20.52 1.85 1.75
C PHE A 149 -19.37 0.97 1.27
N GLU A 150 -19.75 -0.13 0.62
CA GLU A 150 -18.83 -1.07 0.01
C GLU A 150 -18.57 -0.72 -1.45
N PHE A 151 -17.34 -0.93 -1.90
CA PHE A 151 -16.97 -0.75 -3.30
C PHE A 151 -15.87 -1.74 -3.72
N VAL A 152 -15.77 -1.94 -5.03
CA VAL A 152 -14.67 -2.63 -5.69
C VAL A 152 -14.04 -1.74 -6.76
N ILE A 153 -12.81 -2.07 -7.16
CA ILE A 153 -12.11 -1.37 -8.24
C ILE A 153 -12.21 -2.20 -9.52
N VAL A 154 -12.98 -1.71 -10.48
CA VAL A 154 -13.13 -2.31 -11.81
C VAL A 154 -12.08 -1.79 -12.78
N LYS A 155 -11.82 -2.56 -13.85
CA LYS A 155 -10.98 -2.09 -14.96
C LYS A 155 -11.69 -0.94 -15.68
N ASN A 156 -10.95 0.14 -15.89
CA ASN A 156 -11.36 1.25 -16.72
C ASN A 156 -10.12 1.76 -17.47
N ASP A 157 -10.02 1.40 -18.74
CA ASP A 157 -8.86 1.78 -19.56
C ASP A 157 -8.89 3.27 -19.94
N LEU A 158 -10.06 3.92 -19.78
CA LEU A 158 -10.26 5.34 -20.11
C LEU A 158 -9.83 6.29 -18.99
N SER A 159 -9.62 5.80 -17.77
CA SER A 159 -9.21 6.65 -16.65
C SER A 159 -8.25 5.95 -15.69
N GLN A 160 -7.22 6.68 -15.26
CA GLN A 160 -6.32 6.24 -14.20
C GLN A 160 -6.82 6.63 -12.80
N LYS A 161 -7.85 7.49 -12.69
CA LYS A 161 -8.36 7.93 -11.38
C LYS A 161 -9.12 6.80 -10.71
N VAL A 162 -8.81 6.55 -9.44
CA VAL A 162 -9.45 5.46 -8.67
C VAL A 162 -10.96 5.65 -8.58
N GLY A 163 -11.45 6.89 -8.42
CA GLY A 163 -12.88 7.19 -8.34
C GLY A 163 -13.68 6.80 -9.59
N ASP A 164 -13.03 6.79 -10.76
CA ASP A 164 -13.64 6.35 -12.03
C ASP A 164 -13.68 4.84 -12.17
N LYS A 165 -12.86 4.14 -11.38
CA LYS A 165 -12.78 2.69 -11.29
C LYS A 165 -13.61 2.13 -10.15
N MET A 166 -14.06 2.95 -9.21
CA MET A 166 -14.93 2.51 -8.11
C MET A 166 -16.31 2.09 -8.64
N GLU A 167 -16.81 0.97 -8.15
CA GLU A 167 -18.16 0.47 -8.42
C GLU A 167 -18.74 -0.27 -7.20
N TYR A 168 -20.07 -0.22 -7.03
CA TYR A 168 -20.72 -1.04 -6.01
C TYR A 168 -20.57 -2.55 -6.34
N PRO A 169 -20.34 -3.42 -5.34
CA PRO A 169 -20.15 -4.86 -5.57
C PRO A 169 -21.34 -5.52 -6.28
N LYS A 170 -22.57 -5.18 -5.87
CA LYS A 170 -23.83 -5.67 -6.47
C LYS A 170 -23.91 -5.32 -7.96
N VAL A 171 -23.61 -4.05 -8.28
CA VAL A 171 -23.61 -3.53 -9.66
C VAL A 171 -22.53 -4.19 -10.51
N ALA A 172 -21.31 -4.34 -9.97
CA ALA A 172 -20.22 -4.98 -10.68
C ALA A 172 -20.55 -6.43 -11.05
N ARG A 173 -21.21 -7.18 -10.16
CA ARG A 173 -21.69 -8.54 -10.45
C ARG A 173 -22.77 -8.55 -11.51
N GLN A 174 -23.82 -7.75 -11.34
CA GLN A 174 -24.97 -7.74 -12.24
C GLN A 174 -24.60 -7.32 -13.67
N LEU A 175 -23.66 -6.37 -13.81
CA LEU A 175 -23.20 -5.89 -15.11
C LEU A 175 -21.96 -6.63 -15.64
N GLY A 176 -21.50 -7.69 -14.96
CA GLY A 176 -20.34 -8.49 -15.39
C GLY A 176 -19.04 -7.68 -15.54
N LYS A 177 -18.82 -6.67 -14.69
CA LYS A 177 -17.66 -5.79 -14.81
C LYS A 177 -16.38 -6.51 -14.40
N LYS A 178 -15.34 -6.38 -15.23
CA LYS A 178 -14.02 -6.97 -14.95
C LYS A 178 -13.33 -6.21 -13.82
N ILE A 179 -12.85 -6.93 -12.81
CA ILE A 179 -12.14 -6.36 -11.66
C ILE A 179 -10.68 -6.06 -12.01
N ASP A 180 -10.13 -4.95 -11.50
CA ASP A 180 -8.73 -4.57 -11.66
C ASP A 180 -7.86 -5.32 -10.63
N ILE A 181 -7.62 -6.62 -10.87
CA ILE A 181 -6.82 -7.48 -9.97
C ILE A 181 -5.43 -6.87 -9.68
N SER A 182 -4.82 -6.23 -10.68
CA SER A 182 -3.52 -5.56 -10.54
C SER A 182 -3.53 -4.46 -9.48
N TYR A 183 -4.64 -3.73 -9.31
CA TYR A 183 -4.78 -2.74 -8.26
C TYR A 183 -4.63 -3.36 -6.86
N TYR A 184 -5.32 -4.47 -6.62
CA TYR A 184 -5.30 -5.17 -5.33
C TYR A 184 -3.95 -5.83 -5.05
N LEU A 185 -3.35 -6.49 -6.06
CA LEU A 185 -2.03 -7.08 -5.92
C LEU A 185 -0.94 -6.02 -5.68
N ASN A 186 -1.04 -4.84 -6.30
CA ASN A 186 -0.11 -3.76 -6.00
C ASN A 186 -0.27 -3.21 -4.57
N SER A 187 -1.48 -3.28 -3.99
CA SER A 187 -1.71 -2.80 -2.63
C SER A 187 -0.97 -3.62 -1.56
N VAL A 188 -0.66 -4.89 -1.83
CA VAL A 188 0.09 -5.74 -0.89
C VAL A 188 1.61 -5.61 -1.02
N VAL A 189 2.12 -4.90 -2.04
CA VAL A 189 3.56 -4.85 -2.34
C VAL A 189 4.35 -4.17 -1.22
N SER A 190 3.96 -2.95 -0.83
CA SER A 190 4.63 -2.20 0.23
C SER A 190 4.53 -2.93 1.58
N PHE A 191 3.37 -3.53 1.82
CA PHE A 191 3.09 -4.33 3.00
C PHE A 191 3.98 -5.57 3.07
N CYS A 192 4.09 -6.37 2.01
CA CYS A 192 4.98 -7.54 2.04
C CYS A 192 6.46 -7.14 2.12
N ALA A 193 6.84 -6.04 1.47
CA ALA A 193 8.22 -5.56 1.48
C ALA A 193 8.70 -5.18 2.88
N CYS A 194 7.83 -4.63 3.73
CA CYS A 194 8.24 -4.19 5.08
C CYS A 194 8.61 -5.33 6.03
N PHE A 195 8.36 -6.59 5.66
CA PHE A 195 8.77 -7.76 6.43
C PHE A 195 10.14 -8.33 6.02
N ILE A 196 10.60 -8.04 4.80
CA ILE A 196 11.80 -8.67 4.22
C ILE A 196 12.90 -7.64 3.91
N ASN A 197 12.59 -6.35 3.96
CA ASN A 197 13.53 -5.26 3.66
C ASN A 197 14.82 -5.28 4.52
N TYR A 198 14.81 -5.93 5.67
CA TYR A 198 16.00 -6.09 6.53
C TYR A 198 17.00 -7.14 6.01
N GLU A 199 16.59 -8.03 5.10
CA GLU A 199 17.49 -9.08 4.60
C GLU A 199 18.65 -8.50 3.79
N ASP A 200 19.83 -9.09 3.96
CA ASP A 200 21.09 -8.63 3.35
C ASP A 200 20.99 -8.50 1.82
N ILE A 201 20.16 -9.33 1.17
CA ILE A 201 19.93 -9.29 -0.28
C ILE A 201 19.27 -7.99 -0.77
N TYR A 202 18.62 -7.23 0.13
CA TYR A 202 18.00 -5.95 -0.17
C TYR A 202 18.83 -4.77 0.33
N GLN A 203 19.78 -5.01 1.23
CA GLN A 203 20.73 -4.01 1.67
C GLN A 203 21.69 -3.69 0.53
N LEU A 204 21.80 -2.41 0.20
CA LEU A 204 22.68 -1.95 -0.88
C LEU A 204 24.13 -1.81 -0.41
N LEU A 205 25.04 -1.97 -1.37
CA LEU A 205 26.47 -1.70 -1.16
C LEU A 205 26.70 -0.25 -0.69
N PRO A 206 27.68 0.00 0.19
CA PRO A 206 27.98 1.32 0.74
C PRO A 206 28.10 2.43 -0.32
N GLU A 207 28.68 2.11 -1.49
CA GLU A 207 28.84 3.05 -2.60
C GLU A 207 27.50 3.60 -3.13
N ALA A 208 26.46 2.77 -3.19
CA ALA A 208 25.15 3.18 -3.66
C ALA A 208 24.46 4.11 -2.64
N VAL A 209 24.69 3.89 -1.34
CA VAL A 209 24.21 4.76 -0.26
C VAL A 209 24.93 6.12 -0.32
N LEU A 210 26.25 6.13 -0.48
CA LEU A 210 27.04 7.36 -0.67
C LEU A 210 26.59 8.16 -1.89
N LYS A 211 26.30 7.50 -3.02
CA LYS A 211 25.78 8.17 -4.20
C LYS A 211 24.40 8.78 -3.97
N ALA A 212 23.54 8.14 -3.17
CA ALA A 212 22.22 8.67 -2.82
C ALA A 212 22.33 9.88 -1.87
N LEU A 213 23.25 9.82 -0.90
CA LEU A 213 23.56 10.93 0.01
C LEU A 213 24.02 12.17 -0.75
N LYS A 214 24.98 12.02 -1.68
CA LYS A 214 25.45 13.14 -2.52
C LYS A 214 24.32 13.82 -3.27
N LYS A 215 23.43 13.03 -3.91
CA LYS A 215 22.25 13.56 -4.61
C LYS A 215 21.28 14.29 -3.70
N LEU A 216 21.13 13.85 -2.45
CA LEU A 216 20.26 14.51 -1.47
C LEU A 216 20.83 15.88 -1.08
N LYS A 217 22.14 15.95 -0.80
CA LYS A 217 22.84 17.21 -0.52
C LYS A 217 22.72 18.20 -1.68
N ASP A 218 22.97 17.75 -2.91
CA ASP A 218 22.83 18.56 -4.12
C ASP A 218 21.41 19.14 -4.27
N ALA A 219 20.39 18.31 -3.99
CA ALA A 219 18.99 18.73 -4.06
C ALA A 219 18.59 19.73 -2.97
N ASN A 220 19.20 19.64 -1.78
CA ASN A 220 18.97 20.58 -0.68
C ASN A 220 19.67 21.93 -0.96
N LYS A 221 20.90 21.92 -1.50
CA LYS A 221 21.60 23.14 -1.93
C LYS A 221 20.83 23.91 -3.00
N ALA A 222 20.24 23.20 -3.96
CA ALA A 222 19.41 23.81 -5.01
C ALA A 222 18.11 24.47 -4.49
N LYS A 223 17.58 24.03 -3.33
CA LYS A 223 16.39 24.65 -2.71
C LYS A 223 16.73 25.91 -1.91
N HIS A 224 17.91 25.97 -1.30
CA HIS A 224 18.35 27.14 -0.53
C HIS A 224 18.67 28.35 -1.42
N ASN A 225 19.19 28.11 -2.63
CA ASN A 225 19.48 29.18 -3.60
C ASN A 225 18.26 29.72 -4.35
N GLY A 226 17.05 29.23 -4.04
CA GLY A 226 15.79 29.63 -4.68
C GLY A 226 14.98 30.69 -3.92
N VAL A 227 15.45 31.16 -2.76
CA VAL A 227 14.82 32.25 -1.98
C VAL A 227 15.74 33.46 -1.95
N SER A 228 15.70 34.26 -3.01
CA SER A 228 16.11 35.66 -3.00
C SER A 228 15.20 36.40 -3.97
N GLY A 229 14.14 36.97 -3.41
CA GLY A 229 13.33 37.96 -4.08
C GLY A 229 14.09 39.28 -4.13
N ASP A 230 13.97 39.92 -5.29
CA ASP A 230 14.36 41.29 -5.61
C ASP A 230 14.60 42.23 -4.41
N ASN A 231 15.82 42.76 -4.30
CA ASN A 231 16.05 44.20 -4.25
C ASN A 231 17.52 44.54 -4.52
N LYS A 232 17.71 45.45 -5.47
CA LYS A 232 18.98 46.13 -5.74
C LYS A 232 19.24 47.15 -4.64
N ASP A 233 20.42 47.13 -4.03
CA ASP A 233 21.15 48.38 -3.82
C ASP A 233 22.66 48.12 -3.74
N ALA A 234 23.43 49.06 -4.27
CA ALA A 234 24.88 48.98 -4.40
C ALA A 234 25.57 49.52 -3.13
N GLY A 235 26.57 48.81 -2.63
CA GLY A 235 27.39 49.29 -1.52
C GLY A 235 28.56 48.38 -1.17
N VAL A 236 29.73 48.78 -1.67
CA VAL A 236 31.09 48.73 -1.07
C VAL A 236 31.57 47.44 -0.38
N ALA A 237 32.75 47.01 -0.84
CA ALA A 237 33.57 45.90 -0.39
C ALA A 237 33.91 45.91 1.11
N ASP A 238 33.86 44.74 1.71
CA ASP A 238 34.96 44.09 2.45
C ASP A 238 34.54 42.63 2.70
N GLU A 239 35.44 41.86 3.33
CA GLU A 239 35.27 40.50 3.85
C GLU A 239 35.94 39.41 3.00
N ASP A 240 37.28 39.38 3.16
CA ASP A 240 38.02 38.13 3.28
C ASP A 240 37.40 37.29 4.43
N ASP A 241 36.33 36.55 4.13
CA ASP A 241 35.92 35.38 4.91
C ASP A 241 36.05 34.18 3.98
N LEU A 242 37.21 33.54 4.07
CA LEU A 242 37.39 32.18 3.56
C LEU A 242 36.46 31.30 4.39
N ASP A 243 35.27 31.02 3.87
CA ASP A 243 34.39 29.97 4.36
C ASP A 243 35.25 28.72 4.54
N GLU A 244 35.57 28.38 5.80
CA GLU A 244 36.09 27.07 6.12
C GLU A 244 35.10 26.07 5.51
N GLU A 245 35.61 25.20 4.63
CA GLU A 245 34.81 24.09 4.12
C GLU A 245 34.38 23.29 5.35
N ASP A 246 33.16 23.53 5.83
CA ASP A 246 32.49 22.72 6.83
C ASP A 246 32.65 21.28 6.34
N GLU A 247 33.52 20.51 6.99
CA GLU A 247 33.58 19.07 6.83
C GLU A 247 32.23 18.55 7.31
N ASP A 248 31.24 18.53 6.41
CA ASP A 248 29.86 18.13 6.69
C ASP A 248 29.88 16.77 7.40
N GLU A 249 29.84 16.78 8.73
CA GLU A 249 29.72 15.59 9.55
C GLU A 249 28.46 14.86 9.07
N ILE A 250 28.64 13.67 8.52
CA ILE A 250 27.55 12.92 7.92
C ILE A 250 26.64 12.47 9.07
N ASP A 251 25.43 13.03 9.15
CA ASP A 251 24.43 12.63 10.13
C ASP A 251 24.14 11.12 9.99
N GLU A 252 24.60 10.33 10.96
CA GLU A 252 24.40 8.88 10.99
C GLU A 252 22.91 8.50 10.88
N ASP A 253 22.02 9.32 11.47
CA ASP A 253 20.57 9.10 11.38
C ASP A 253 20.06 9.29 9.95
N GLU A 254 20.60 10.23 9.19
CA GLU A 254 20.27 10.40 7.77
C GLU A 254 20.74 9.22 6.92
N VAL A 255 21.94 8.70 7.20
CA VAL A 255 22.48 7.51 6.52
C VAL A 255 21.57 6.30 6.74
N VAL A 256 21.15 6.05 7.98
CA VAL A 256 20.25 4.94 8.33
C VAL A 256 18.89 5.10 7.64
N LYS A 257 18.28 6.29 7.67
CA LYS A 257 17.00 6.55 6.98
C LYS A 257 17.10 6.30 5.47
N ILE A 258 18.19 6.71 4.85
CA ILE A 258 18.42 6.50 3.40
C ILE A 258 18.61 5.01 3.11
N ARG A 259 19.40 4.31 3.92
CA ARG A 259 19.61 2.86 3.78
C ARG A 259 18.28 2.11 3.89
N ASP A 260 17.47 2.38 4.90
CA ASP A 260 16.17 1.75 5.10
C ASP A 260 15.20 2.03 3.94
N ALA A 261 15.13 3.29 3.48
CA ALA A 261 14.31 3.66 2.33
C ALA A 261 14.74 2.97 1.03
N LEU A 262 16.05 2.78 0.84
CA LEU A 262 16.59 2.08 -0.32
C LEU A 262 16.33 0.56 -0.25
N ALA A 263 16.51 -0.04 0.93
CA ALA A 263 16.22 -1.45 1.16
C ALA A 263 14.72 -1.76 0.97
N GLN A 264 13.84 -0.89 1.49
CA GLN A 264 12.39 -0.96 1.26
C GLN A 264 12.06 -0.92 -0.24
N LYS A 265 12.63 0.02 -1.00
CA LYS A 265 12.42 0.10 -2.45
C LYS A 265 12.93 -1.14 -3.20
N SER A 266 14.05 -1.72 -2.75
CA SER A 266 14.60 -2.95 -3.30
C SER A 266 13.66 -4.14 -3.06
N ALA A 267 13.17 -4.29 -1.83
CA ALA A 267 12.18 -5.31 -1.46
C ALA A 267 10.86 -5.13 -2.23
N GLU A 268 10.32 -3.91 -2.34
CA GLU A 268 9.12 -3.63 -3.14
C GLU A 268 9.29 -3.99 -4.62
N LYS A 269 10.47 -3.72 -5.18
CA LYS A 269 10.81 -4.09 -6.56
C LYS A 269 10.79 -5.61 -6.73
N TRP A 270 11.36 -6.35 -5.78
CA TRP A 270 11.35 -7.81 -5.78
C TRP A 270 9.93 -8.37 -5.66
N VAL A 271 9.16 -7.95 -4.65
CA VAL A 271 7.78 -8.41 -4.43
C VAL A 271 6.92 -8.15 -5.67
N ARG A 272 7.04 -6.96 -6.26
CA ARG A 272 6.34 -6.60 -7.49
C ARG A 272 6.74 -7.48 -8.68
N GLY A 273 8.03 -7.81 -8.78
CA GLY A 273 8.54 -8.74 -9.79
C GLY A 273 7.94 -10.14 -9.62
N TYR A 274 7.98 -10.66 -8.39
CA TYR A 274 7.48 -11.98 -8.05
C TYR A 274 5.96 -12.11 -8.31
N ILE A 275 5.17 -11.13 -7.90
CA ILE A 275 3.72 -11.08 -8.20
C ILE A 275 3.46 -11.07 -9.71
N LYS A 276 4.25 -10.31 -10.48
CA LYS A 276 4.11 -10.28 -11.95
C LYS A 276 4.39 -11.65 -12.57
N GLU A 277 5.46 -12.32 -12.16
CA GLU A 277 5.80 -13.67 -12.63
C GLU A 277 4.69 -14.68 -12.34
N LEU A 278 4.08 -14.60 -11.15
CA LEU A 278 2.95 -15.45 -10.78
C LEU A 278 1.71 -15.16 -11.62
N HIS A 279 1.41 -13.88 -11.89
CA HIS A 279 0.18 -13.46 -12.56
C HIS A 279 0.23 -13.59 -14.10
N THR A 280 1.39 -13.33 -14.73
CA THR A 280 1.53 -13.41 -16.21
C THR A 280 2.17 -14.70 -16.69
N GLY A 281 2.57 -15.59 -15.76
CA GLY A 281 3.44 -16.72 -16.04
C GLY A 281 4.90 -16.30 -16.21
N PRO A 282 5.86 -17.25 -16.13
CA PRO A 282 7.26 -16.94 -16.40
C PRO A 282 7.38 -16.37 -17.80
N LYS A 283 8.02 -15.20 -17.94
CA LYS A 283 8.48 -14.74 -19.24
C LYS A 283 9.36 -15.84 -19.80
N LYS A 284 8.98 -16.45 -20.92
CA LYS A 284 9.94 -17.21 -21.74
C LYS A 284 11.04 -16.21 -22.10
N ASN A 285 12.17 -16.27 -21.38
CA ASN A 285 13.52 -15.81 -21.75
C ASN A 285 14.37 -15.67 -20.48
N HIS A 286 14.97 -16.76 -20.02
CA HIS A 286 16.36 -17.06 -20.35
C HIS A 286 16.61 -18.52 -20.00
N ALA A 287 16.93 -19.32 -21.02
CA ALA A 287 17.69 -20.53 -20.80
C ALA A 287 18.95 -20.13 -20.02
N ILE A 288 18.98 -20.46 -18.73
CA ILE A 288 20.24 -20.56 -18.02
C ILE A 288 20.95 -21.73 -18.70
N ILE A 289 21.86 -21.41 -19.61
CA ILE A 289 22.89 -22.32 -20.05
C ILE A 289 23.67 -22.63 -18.78
N SER A 290 23.40 -23.79 -18.16
CA SER A 290 24.33 -24.35 -17.18
C SER A 290 25.58 -24.70 -17.95
N TYR A 291 26.63 -23.90 -17.78
CA TYR A 291 27.97 -24.38 -18.09
C TYR A 291 28.36 -25.37 -16.99
N LEU A 292 28.64 -26.59 -17.45
CA LEU A 292 29.50 -27.57 -16.79
C LEU A 292 30.83 -26.91 -16.40
#